data_AF-A0A5F0K8A2-F1
#
_entry.id   AF-A0A5F0K8A2-F1
#
_cell.length_a   1.000
_cell.length_b   1.000
_cell.length_c   1.000
_cell.angle_alpha   90.00
_cell.angle_beta   90.00
_cell.angle_gamma   90.00
#
_symmetry.space_group_name_H-M   'P 1'
#
loop_
_entity.id
_entity.type
_entity.pdbx_description
1 polymer ?
#
loop_
_entity_poly.entity_id
_entity_poly.type
_entity_poly.pdbx_seq_one_letter_code
_entity_poly.pdbx_strand_id
1 'polypeptide(L)'
;MAKFLNTSATNYFLEELIKDAKERLILISPFLKLNDRIKELLTDKNRLKIDVRIVYGKSELQPEEISWLKELTYIRTSFCKNLHAKCYLNEEMCIIASLNLYEFSQVNNNEMGVLIRRADDSELYRDAYDEAQRIIRISEEVRITLERIASDSDQGAAATVSAGQAPACPKCGTTMVLRTSKRGDTKGNTFWGCPGYPQCRSLIPIEGNP
;
A
#
# COMPACT_ATOMS: atom_id res chain seq x y z
N MET A 1 20.21 -19.87 10.22
CA MET A 1 20.71 -18.48 10.17
C MET A 1 20.06 -17.71 9.03
N ALA A 2 19.62 -16.48 9.31
CA ALA A 2 19.01 -15.61 8.31
C ALA A 2 20.01 -15.17 7.21
N LYS A 3 19.51 -14.91 6.01
CA LYS A 3 20.30 -14.52 4.83
C LYS A 3 19.93 -13.10 4.38
N PHE A 4 20.93 -12.24 4.22
CA PHE A 4 20.73 -10.91 3.65
C PHE A 4 20.38 -10.99 2.16
N LEU A 5 19.44 -10.15 1.72
CA LEU A 5 18.98 -10.01 0.34
C LEU A 5 19.19 -8.56 -0.13
N ASN A 6 19.72 -8.41 -1.34
CA ASN A 6 19.66 -7.15 -2.09
C ASN A 6 18.37 -7.12 -2.94
N THR A 7 18.17 -6.08 -3.76
CA THR A 7 16.98 -5.94 -4.62
C THR A 7 16.71 -7.19 -5.46
N SER A 8 17.70 -7.64 -6.24
CA SER A 8 17.54 -8.79 -7.16
C SER A 8 17.25 -10.08 -6.41
N ALA A 9 17.94 -10.32 -5.29
CA ALA A 9 17.71 -11.50 -4.46
C ALA A 9 16.32 -11.45 -3.80
N THR A 10 15.86 -10.27 -3.36
CA THR A 10 14.54 -10.11 -2.76
C THR A 10 13.43 -10.47 -3.76
N ASN A 11 13.53 -9.98 -5.00
CA ASN A 11 12.57 -10.33 -6.06
C ASN A 11 12.59 -11.82 -6.39
N TYR A 12 13.77 -12.39 -6.57
CA TYR A 12 13.92 -13.82 -6.86
C TYR A 12 13.30 -14.69 -5.76
N PHE A 13 13.63 -14.42 -4.49
CA PHE A 13 13.10 -15.21 -3.38
C PHE A 13 11.62 -14.94 -3.12
N LEU A 14 11.09 -13.76 -3.46
CA LEU A 14 9.66 -13.50 -3.40
C LEU A 14 8.89 -14.40 -4.38
N GLU A 15 9.39 -14.55 -5.61
CA GLU A 15 8.77 -15.44 -6.59
C GLU A 15 8.83 -16.91 -6.14
N GLU A 16 10.00 -17.37 -5.69
CA GLU A 16 10.15 -18.75 -5.20
C GLU A 16 9.29 -19.00 -3.95
N LEU A 17 9.16 -18.02 -3.05
CA LEU A 17 8.27 -18.12 -1.88
C LEU A 17 6.81 -18.35 -2.28
N ILE A 18 6.32 -17.60 -3.29
CA ILE A 18 4.96 -17.78 -3.79
C ILE A 18 4.84 -19.14 -4.48
N LYS A 19 5.80 -19.51 -5.33
CA LYS A 19 5.80 -20.76 -6.10
C LYS A 19 5.87 -22.01 -5.22
N ASP A 20 6.65 -21.98 -4.14
CA ASP A 20 6.87 -23.14 -3.28
C ASP A 20 5.79 -23.30 -2.19
N ALA A 21 4.88 -22.34 -2.03
CA ALA A 21 3.79 -22.42 -1.06
C ALA A 21 2.85 -23.60 -1.35
N LYS A 22 2.67 -24.49 -0.36
CA LYS A 22 1.85 -25.72 -0.42
C LYS A 22 0.72 -25.74 0.58
N GLU A 23 0.79 -24.96 1.66
CA GLU A 23 -0.25 -24.92 2.68
C GLU A 23 -0.82 -23.51 2.83
N ARG A 24 0.06 -22.51 2.90
CA ARG A 24 -0.34 -21.12 3.12
C ARG A 24 0.59 -20.14 2.45
N LEU A 25 0.04 -18.99 2.12
CA LEU A 25 0.81 -17.84 1.65
C LEU A 25 0.27 -16.57 2.31
N ILE A 26 1.15 -15.76 2.90
CA ILE A 26 0.80 -14.49 3.50
C ILE A 26 1.64 -13.39 2.87
N LEU A 27 0.96 -12.40 2.29
CA LEU A 27 1.58 -11.25 1.65
C LEU A 27 1.11 -9.99 2.37
N ILE A 28 2.01 -9.30 3.06
CA ILE A 28 1.74 -8.05 3.77
C ILE A 28 2.56 -6.96 3.10
N SER A 29 1.87 -5.99 2.48
CA SER A 29 2.52 -4.82 1.88
C SER A 29 1.57 -3.64 1.89
N PRO A 30 2.00 -2.42 2.29
CA PRO A 30 1.12 -1.26 2.31
C PRO A 30 0.56 -0.89 0.94
N PHE A 31 1.33 -1.13 -0.11
CA PHE A 31 0.92 -0.92 -1.50
C PHE A 31 0.84 -2.27 -2.19
N LEU A 32 -0.26 -2.48 -2.92
CA LEU A 32 -0.51 -3.70 -3.68
C LEU A 32 -0.60 -3.32 -5.16
N LYS A 33 0.48 -3.56 -5.92
CA LYS A 33 0.50 -3.48 -7.38
C LYS A 33 1.24 -4.69 -7.92
N LEU A 34 0.47 -5.70 -8.26
CA LEU A 34 0.99 -7.00 -8.67
C LEU A 34 1.34 -6.97 -10.15
N ASN A 35 2.54 -7.45 -10.50
CA ASN A 35 2.89 -7.71 -11.90
C ASN A 35 2.17 -8.98 -12.40
N ASP A 36 2.12 -9.16 -13.72
CA ASP A 36 1.39 -10.27 -14.33
C ASP A 36 1.92 -11.64 -13.88
N ARG A 37 3.25 -11.75 -13.68
CA ARG A 37 3.89 -12.97 -13.18
C ARG A 37 3.40 -13.37 -11.79
N ILE A 38 3.28 -12.43 -10.84
CA ILE A 38 2.74 -12.71 -9.51
C ILE A 38 1.24 -13.04 -9.60
N LYS A 39 0.47 -12.35 -10.46
CA LYS A 39 -0.95 -12.66 -10.68
C LYS A 39 -1.15 -14.09 -11.19
N GLU A 40 -0.31 -14.55 -12.12
CA GLU A 40 -0.32 -15.93 -12.62
C GLU A 40 -0.02 -16.92 -11.49
N LEU A 41 1.03 -16.69 -10.70
CA LEU A 41 1.38 -17.56 -9.57
C LEU A 41 0.26 -17.62 -8.53
N LEU A 42 -0.36 -16.50 -8.19
CA LEU A 42 -1.48 -16.45 -7.25
C LEU A 42 -2.71 -17.18 -7.80
N THR A 43 -2.98 -17.04 -9.11
CA THR A 43 -4.07 -17.76 -9.78
C THR A 43 -3.85 -19.27 -9.74
N ASP A 44 -2.61 -19.73 -9.93
CA ASP A 44 -2.23 -21.13 -9.77
C ASP A 44 -2.44 -21.62 -8.32
N LYS A 45 -2.00 -20.82 -7.32
CA LYS A 45 -2.23 -21.15 -5.90
C LYS A 45 -3.71 -21.23 -5.54
N ASN A 46 -4.55 -20.38 -6.12
CA ASN A 46 -5.99 -20.46 -5.97
C ASN A 46 -6.56 -21.78 -6.55
N ARG A 47 -6.08 -22.23 -7.72
CA ARG A 47 -6.49 -23.52 -8.32
C ARG A 47 -6.07 -24.72 -7.45
N LEU A 48 -4.89 -24.61 -6.84
CA LEU A 48 -4.36 -25.58 -5.88
C LEU A 48 -5.03 -25.51 -4.51
N LYS A 49 -5.97 -24.57 -4.30
CA LYS A 49 -6.73 -24.39 -3.05
C LYS A 49 -5.85 -24.04 -1.85
N ILE A 50 -4.73 -23.36 -2.08
CA ILE A 50 -3.83 -22.89 -1.02
C ILE A 50 -4.47 -21.69 -0.30
N ASP A 51 -4.40 -21.62 1.04
CA ASP A 51 -4.89 -20.47 1.81
C ASP A 51 -3.96 -19.28 1.61
N VAL A 52 -4.35 -18.35 0.74
CA VAL A 52 -3.60 -17.12 0.48
C VAL A 52 -4.26 -15.95 1.19
N ARG A 53 -3.47 -15.20 1.97
CA ARG A 53 -3.91 -13.99 2.67
C ARG A 53 -3.08 -12.80 2.23
N ILE A 54 -3.74 -11.77 1.73
CA ILE A 54 -3.11 -10.53 1.28
C ILE A 54 -3.58 -9.38 2.16
N VAL A 55 -2.66 -8.72 2.86
CA VAL A 55 -2.95 -7.53 3.68
C VAL A 55 -2.37 -6.31 3.02
N TYR A 56 -3.22 -5.30 2.76
CA TYR A 56 -2.84 -4.04 2.15
C TYR A 56 -3.22 -2.83 3.00
N GLY A 57 -2.51 -1.71 2.83
CA GLY A 57 -2.60 -0.54 3.70
C GLY A 57 -3.14 0.73 3.05
N LYS A 58 -3.10 0.81 1.72
CA LYS A 58 -3.60 1.95 0.96
C LYS A 58 -4.61 1.49 -0.08
N SER A 59 -5.71 2.22 -0.17
CA SER A 59 -6.88 1.88 -1.00
C SER A 59 -6.73 2.26 -2.48
N GLU A 60 -5.52 2.21 -3.03
CA GLU A 60 -5.24 2.61 -4.43
C GLU A 60 -5.38 1.44 -5.43
N LEU A 61 -6.08 0.37 -5.05
CA LEU A 61 -6.33 -0.75 -5.94
C LEU A 61 -7.24 -0.33 -7.09
N GLN A 62 -6.83 -0.65 -8.32
CA GLN A 62 -7.66 -0.38 -9.48
C GLN A 62 -8.92 -1.26 -9.44
N PRO A 63 -10.07 -0.79 -9.94
CA PRO A 63 -11.31 -1.57 -9.96
C PRO A 63 -11.16 -2.96 -10.61
N GLU A 64 -10.28 -3.07 -11.61
CA GLU A 64 -9.93 -4.32 -12.31
C GLU A 64 -9.22 -5.33 -11.39
N GLU A 65 -8.23 -4.88 -10.61
CA GLU A 65 -7.51 -5.72 -9.65
C GLU A 65 -8.43 -6.20 -8.54
N ILE A 66 -9.34 -5.32 -8.10
CA ILE A 66 -10.39 -5.65 -7.13
C ILE A 66 -11.31 -6.73 -7.69
N SER A 67 -11.77 -6.61 -8.93
CA SER A 67 -12.63 -7.61 -9.56
C SER A 67 -11.93 -8.96 -9.66
N TRP A 68 -10.68 -8.97 -10.14
CA TRP A 68 -9.87 -10.17 -10.23
C TRP A 68 -9.66 -10.84 -8.87
N LEU A 69 -9.31 -10.09 -7.82
CA LEU A 69 -9.14 -10.64 -6.46
C LEU A 69 -10.43 -11.25 -5.91
N LYS A 70 -11.61 -10.71 -6.25
CA LYS A 70 -12.90 -11.25 -5.80
C LYS A 70 -13.26 -12.59 -6.45
N GLU A 71 -12.76 -12.86 -7.65
CA GLU A 71 -13.01 -14.12 -8.35
C GLU A 71 -12.22 -15.29 -7.72
N LEU A 72 -11.21 -15.00 -6.90
CA LEU A 72 -10.31 -16.00 -6.33
C LEU A 72 -10.80 -16.47 -4.94
N THR A 73 -11.49 -17.60 -4.91
CA THR A 73 -12.15 -18.14 -3.70
C THR A 73 -11.18 -18.46 -2.53
N TYR A 74 -9.94 -18.83 -2.84
CA TYR A 74 -8.93 -19.19 -1.83
C TYR A 74 -7.96 -18.05 -1.52
N ILE A 75 -8.16 -16.87 -2.11
CA ILE A 75 -7.38 -15.68 -1.81
C ILE A 75 -8.25 -14.70 -1.03
N ARG A 76 -7.86 -14.43 0.21
CA ARG A 76 -8.54 -13.47 1.08
C ARG A 76 -7.73 -12.19 1.14
N THR A 77 -8.43 -11.07 1.04
CA THR A 77 -7.82 -9.75 1.12
C THR A 77 -8.31 -9.04 2.38
N SER A 78 -7.42 -8.32 3.04
CA SER A 78 -7.73 -7.57 4.26
C SER A 78 -7.05 -6.21 4.23
N PHE A 79 -7.75 -5.20 4.75
CA PHE A 79 -7.25 -3.84 4.82
C PHE A 79 -6.77 -3.52 6.23
N CYS A 80 -5.54 -3.02 6.34
CA CYS A 80 -4.95 -2.61 7.60
C CYS A 80 -4.63 -1.11 7.55
N LYS A 81 -5.37 -0.31 8.32
CA LYS A 81 -5.07 1.11 8.50
C LYS A 81 -3.66 1.27 9.08
N ASN A 82 -2.89 2.25 8.55
CA ASN A 82 -1.52 2.55 8.98
C ASN A 82 -0.51 1.41 8.77
N LEU A 83 -0.78 0.47 7.87
CA LEU A 83 0.21 -0.54 7.51
C LEU A 83 1.43 0.10 6.84
N HIS A 84 2.63 -0.30 7.25
CA HIS A 84 3.88 0.04 6.57
C HIS A 84 4.86 -1.15 6.48
N ALA A 85 4.55 -2.24 7.20
CA ALA A 85 5.33 -3.48 7.16
C ALA A 85 5.32 -4.08 5.76
N LYS A 86 6.48 -4.56 5.30
CA LYS A 86 6.54 -5.48 4.15
C LYS A 86 7.09 -6.81 4.63
N CYS A 87 6.22 -7.80 4.62
CA CYS A 87 6.51 -9.13 5.10
C CYS A 87 5.80 -10.13 4.19
N TYR A 88 6.54 -11.12 3.71
CA TYR A 88 6.06 -12.14 2.81
C TYR A 88 6.47 -13.50 3.37
N LEU A 89 5.53 -14.41 3.56
CA LEU A 89 5.85 -15.71 4.14
C LEU A 89 4.95 -16.83 3.60
N ASN A 90 5.51 -18.03 3.52
CA ASN A 90 4.78 -19.29 3.35
C ASN A 90 5.10 -20.20 4.55
N GLU A 91 4.75 -21.49 4.51
CA GLU A 91 5.03 -22.43 5.61
C GLU A 91 6.51 -22.75 5.86
N GLU A 92 7.40 -22.52 4.88
CA GLU A 92 8.83 -22.88 4.92
C GLU A 92 9.75 -21.67 5.13
N MET A 93 9.41 -20.49 4.61
CA MET A 93 10.26 -19.30 4.63
C MET A 93 9.49 -17.97 4.76
N CYS A 94 10.20 -16.95 5.24
CA CYS A 94 9.72 -15.60 5.48
C CYS A 94 10.74 -14.59 4.96
N ILE A 95 10.27 -13.51 4.35
CA ILE A 95 11.05 -12.38 3.85
C ILE A 95 10.52 -11.12 4.53
N ILE A 96 11.40 -10.40 5.23
CA ILE A 96 11.14 -9.05 5.71
C ILE A 96 11.99 -8.12 4.87
N ALA A 97 11.39 -7.14 4.22
CA ALA A 97 12.10 -6.29 3.27
C ALA A 97 11.64 -4.82 3.32
N SER A 98 12.42 -3.95 2.70
CA SER A 98 12.02 -2.58 2.36
C SER A 98 11.18 -2.52 1.06
N LEU A 99 11.23 -3.59 0.26
CA LEU A 99 10.52 -3.72 -1.02
C LEU A 99 9.00 -3.85 -0.82
N ASN A 100 8.22 -2.96 -1.46
CA ASN A 100 6.78 -3.15 -1.64
C ASN A 100 6.50 -4.06 -2.85
N LEU A 101 5.31 -4.67 -2.91
CA LEU A 101 4.78 -5.32 -4.11
C LEU A 101 4.45 -4.27 -5.19
N TYR A 102 5.48 -3.64 -5.76
CA TYR A 102 5.37 -2.58 -6.77
C TYR A 102 6.38 -2.80 -7.88
N GLU A 103 5.87 -2.94 -9.10
CA GLU A 103 6.61 -3.21 -10.34
C GLU A 103 7.75 -2.21 -10.62
N PHE A 104 7.61 -0.95 -10.21
CA PHE A 104 8.62 0.09 -10.48
C PHE A 104 9.74 0.14 -9.44
N SER A 105 9.48 -0.28 -8.19
CA SER A 105 10.50 -0.28 -7.13
C SER A 105 11.59 -1.31 -7.40
N GLN A 106 11.28 -2.34 -8.19
CA GLN A 106 12.23 -3.40 -8.54
C GLN A 106 13.33 -2.96 -9.50
N VAL A 107 13.08 -1.92 -10.32
CA VAL A 107 14.01 -1.48 -11.38
C VAL A 107 14.83 -0.26 -10.94
N ASN A 108 14.25 0.62 -10.13
CA ASN A 108 14.83 1.93 -9.84
C ASN A 108 15.25 2.14 -8.38
N ASN A 109 14.94 1.21 -7.47
CA ASN A 109 15.29 1.34 -6.05
C ASN A 109 16.30 0.29 -5.59
N ASN A 110 17.17 0.73 -4.68
CA ASN A 110 18.01 -0.17 -3.90
C ASN A 110 17.21 -0.63 -2.68
N GLU A 111 16.84 -1.90 -2.68
CA GLU A 111 16.06 -2.54 -1.66
C GLU A 111 16.93 -3.52 -0.89
N MET A 112 16.59 -3.71 0.38
CA MET A 112 17.22 -4.68 1.24
C MET A 112 16.17 -5.55 1.90
N GLY A 113 16.54 -6.80 2.14
CA GLY A 113 15.68 -7.73 2.83
C GLY A 113 16.48 -8.75 3.60
N VAL A 114 15.77 -9.49 4.43
CA VAL A 114 16.29 -10.63 5.17
C VAL A 114 15.38 -11.81 4.89
N LEU A 115 15.98 -12.89 4.41
CA LEU A 115 15.35 -14.20 4.26
C LEU A 115 15.55 -15.00 5.54
N ILE A 116 14.45 -15.51 6.07
CA ILE A 116 14.41 -16.39 7.23
C ILE A 116 13.80 -17.71 6.75
N ARG A 117 14.53 -18.81 6.89
CA ARG A 117 14.02 -20.16 6.64
C ARG A 117 13.68 -20.81 7.95
N ARG A 118 12.49 -21.40 8.04
CA ARG A 118 12.01 -22.06 9.26
C ARG A 118 12.92 -23.20 9.71
N ALA A 119 13.52 -23.94 8.76
CA ALA A 119 14.46 -25.01 9.05
C ALA A 119 15.78 -24.50 9.68
N ASP A 120 16.19 -23.28 9.32
CA ASP A 120 17.47 -22.72 9.73
C ASP A 120 17.36 -21.83 10.99
N ASP A 121 16.18 -21.28 11.26
CA ASP A 121 15.88 -20.41 12.39
C ASP A 121 14.36 -20.40 12.69
N SER A 122 13.92 -21.42 13.44
CA SER A 122 12.50 -21.65 13.71
C SER A 122 11.88 -20.64 14.67
N GLU A 123 12.68 -20.08 15.57
CA GLU A 123 12.24 -19.10 16.58
C GLU A 123 11.96 -17.76 15.91
N LEU A 124 12.92 -17.25 15.13
CA LEU A 124 12.74 -16.01 14.39
C LEU A 124 11.61 -16.08 13.36
N TYR A 125 11.47 -17.23 12.68
CA TYR A 125 10.33 -17.46 11.78
C TYR A 125 9.00 -17.41 12.53
N ARG A 126 8.93 -18.01 13.73
CA ARG A 126 7.71 -18.02 14.56
C ARG A 126 7.33 -16.61 15.00
N ASP A 127 8.28 -15.81 15.46
CA ASP A 127 8.02 -14.43 15.87
C ASP A 127 7.48 -13.58 14.71
N ALA A 128 8.09 -13.72 13.52
CA ALA A 128 7.63 -13.04 12.31
C ALA A 128 6.22 -13.51 11.90
N TYR A 129 5.94 -14.81 12.02
CA TYR A 129 4.62 -15.37 11.74
C TYR A 129 3.55 -14.88 12.73
N ASP A 130 3.86 -14.84 14.03
CA ASP A 130 2.93 -14.41 15.06
C ASP A 130 2.55 -12.92 14.91
N GLU A 131 3.51 -12.07 14.55
CA GLU A 131 3.24 -10.67 14.23
C GLU A 131 2.45 -10.51 12.92
N ALA A 132 2.75 -11.30 11.88
CA ALA A 132 1.94 -11.33 10.66
C ALA A 132 0.48 -11.74 10.95
N GLN A 133 0.27 -12.75 11.80
CA GLN A 133 -1.06 -13.16 12.24
C GLN A 133 -1.75 -12.06 13.05
N ARG A 134 -1.03 -11.34 13.91
CA ARG A 134 -1.57 -10.18 14.62
C ARG A 134 -2.06 -9.10 13.65
N ILE A 135 -1.26 -8.76 12.64
CA ILE A 135 -1.65 -7.80 11.60
C ILE A 135 -2.93 -8.26 10.91
N ILE A 136 -3.03 -9.54 10.52
CA ILE A 136 -4.25 -10.09 9.92
C ILE A 136 -5.46 -9.97 10.86
N ARG A 137 -5.31 -10.28 12.16
CA ARG A 137 -6.41 -10.20 13.14
C ARG A 137 -6.94 -8.78 13.36
N ILE A 138 -6.08 -7.77 13.29
CA ILE A 138 -6.48 -6.36 13.44
C ILE A 138 -6.92 -5.72 12.13
N SER A 139 -6.77 -6.44 11.01
CA SER A 139 -7.18 -5.97 9.69
C SER A 139 -8.68 -6.19 9.50
N GLU A 140 -9.34 -5.25 8.83
CA GLU A 140 -10.71 -5.43 8.41
C GLU A 140 -10.74 -6.37 7.21
N GLU A 141 -11.43 -7.50 7.33
CA GLU A 141 -11.67 -8.39 6.18
C GLU A 141 -12.57 -7.65 5.20
N VAL A 142 -11.98 -7.17 4.12
CA VAL A 142 -12.75 -6.52 3.07
C VAL A 142 -13.32 -7.63 2.21
N ARG A 143 -14.51 -8.13 2.56
CA ARG A 143 -15.38 -8.69 1.52
C ARG A 143 -15.71 -7.51 0.62
N ILE A 144 -15.00 -7.39 -0.49
CA ILE A 144 -15.09 -6.20 -1.34
C ILE A 144 -16.49 -6.19 -1.97
N THR A 145 -17.50 -5.72 -1.27
CA THR A 145 -18.77 -5.29 -1.86
C THR A 145 -18.48 -3.99 -2.62
N LEU A 146 -19.03 -3.85 -3.82
CA LEU A 146 -18.87 -2.67 -4.69
C LEU A 146 -19.46 -1.37 -4.09
N GLU A 147 -19.85 -1.37 -2.83
CA GLU A 147 -20.59 -0.31 -2.17
C GLU A 147 -19.67 0.48 -1.23
N ARG A 148 -18.74 1.24 -1.81
CA ARG A 148 -18.11 2.35 -1.08
C ARG A 148 -17.50 3.46 -1.95
N ILE A 149 -18.00 3.63 -3.18
CA ILE A 149 -17.74 4.83 -3.99
C ILE A 149 -18.91 5.84 -3.89
N ALA A 150 -20.04 5.47 -3.30
CA ALA A 150 -21.14 6.40 -3.06
C ALA A 150 -21.19 6.81 -1.59
N SER A 151 -21.12 8.13 -1.37
CA SER A 151 -21.50 8.88 -0.17
C SER A 151 -20.81 8.51 1.16
N ASP A 152 -19.77 9.28 1.47
CA ASP A 152 -19.71 9.91 2.80
C ASP A 152 -19.49 11.42 2.58
N SER A 153 -20.52 12.02 1.97
CA SER A 153 -20.81 13.44 2.06
C SER A 153 -21.92 13.61 3.09
N ASP A 154 -21.67 14.49 4.05
CA ASP A 154 -22.57 15.07 5.05
C ASP A 154 -22.95 14.22 6.29
N GLN A 155 -22.95 14.73 7.52
CA GLN A 155 -22.61 16.05 8.05
C GLN A 155 -22.52 15.96 9.57
N GLY A 156 -21.53 16.64 10.16
CA GLY A 156 -21.50 17.03 11.55
C GLY A 156 -20.93 18.45 11.64
N ALA A 157 -21.83 19.43 11.66
CA ALA A 157 -21.60 20.86 11.81
C ALA A 157 -20.59 21.20 12.94
N ALA A 158 -19.82 22.29 12.91
CA ALA A 158 -20.15 23.62 12.43
C ALA A 158 -18.89 24.44 12.14
N ALA A 159 -18.91 25.22 11.06
CA ALA A 159 -18.71 26.67 11.05
C ALA A 159 -18.51 27.15 9.60
N THR A 160 -19.60 27.70 9.07
CA THR A 160 -19.73 28.45 7.84
C THR A 160 -18.69 29.57 7.72
N VAL A 161 -17.98 29.65 6.58
CA VAL A 161 -17.89 30.88 5.78
C VAL A 161 -17.66 30.50 4.31
N SER A 162 -18.54 30.94 3.42
CA SER A 162 -18.41 30.84 1.96
C SER A 162 -17.44 31.89 1.42
N ALA A 163 -16.37 31.48 0.73
CA ALA A 163 -15.70 32.28 -0.29
C ALA A 163 -14.81 31.39 -1.18
N GLY A 164 -15.16 31.26 -2.46
CA GLY A 164 -14.31 30.78 -3.55
C GLY A 164 -13.98 29.28 -3.56
N GLN A 165 -14.51 28.55 -4.54
CA GLN A 165 -14.08 27.17 -4.84
C GLN A 165 -12.55 27.13 -5.03
N ALA A 166 -11.86 26.33 -4.23
CA ALA A 166 -10.44 26.12 -4.37
C ALA A 166 -10.12 25.48 -5.73
N PRO A 167 -9.19 26.03 -6.52
CA PRO A 167 -8.84 25.48 -7.83
C PRO A 167 -8.14 24.13 -7.70
N ALA A 168 -8.27 23.31 -8.73
CA ALA A 168 -7.49 22.08 -8.87
C ALA A 168 -6.03 22.41 -9.22
N CYS A 169 -5.10 21.63 -8.69
CA CYS A 169 -3.68 21.78 -8.96
C CYS A 169 -3.37 21.46 -10.44
N PRO A 170 -2.69 22.34 -11.19
CA PRO A 170 -2.39 22.10 -12.61
C PRO A 170 -1.37 20.97 -12.85
N LYS A 171 -0.67 20.51 -11.79
CA LYS A 171 0.35 19.46 -11.90
C LYS A 171 -0.14 18.07 -11.49
N CYS A 172 -1.07 17.96 -10.54
CA CYS A 172 -1.53 16.66 -10.05
C CYS A 172 -3.06 16.52 -9.95
N GLY A 173 -3.84 17.55 -10.33
CA GLY A 173 -5.30 17.52 -10.31
C GLY A 173 -5.94 17.61 -8.92
N THR A 174 -5.15 17.52 -7.83
CA THR A 174 -5.66 17.58 -6.46
C THR A 174 -6.15 18.99 -6.10
N THR A 175 -7.28 19.09 -5.38
CA THR A 175 -7.81 20.36 -4.87
C THR A 175 -6.78 21.08 -4.00
N MET A 176 -6.51 22.34 -4.30
CA MET A 176 -5.48 23.11 -3.60
C MET A 176 -5.97 23.61 -2.24
N VAL A 177 -5.03 23.91 -1.33
CA VAL A 177 -5.32 24.45 0.00
C VAL A 177 -4.80 25.87 0.14
N LEU A 178 -5.55 26.72 0.83
CA LEU A 178 -5.16 28.09 1.09
C LEU A 178 -3.98 28.13 2.08
N ARG A 179 -2.91 28.82 1.73
CA ARG A 179 -1.73 29.00 2.58
C ARG A 179 -1.37 30.47 2.64
N THR A 180 -0.89 30.89 3.81
CA THR A 180 -0.44 32.28 4.04
C THR A 180 1.08 32.30 4.18
N SER A 181 1.74 33.18 3.44
CA SER A 181 3.17 33.40 3.55
C SER A 181 3.54 33.97 4.92
N LYS A 182 4.41 33.26 5.66
CA LYS A 182 4.87 33.65 7.01
C LYS A 182 6.21 34.41 7.02
N ARG A 183 6.88 34.56 5.86
CA ARG A 183 8.25 35.12 5.73
C ARG A 183 8.40 35.90 4.41
N GLY A 184 9.21 36.97 4.41
CA GLY A 184 9.53 37.80 3.24
C GLY A 184 8.61 39.00 3.02
N ASP A 185 8.83 39.75 1.93
CA ASP A 185 8.07 40.97 1.56
C ASP A 185 6.59 40.71 1.21
N THR A 186 6.20 39.44 1.04
CA THR A 186 4.82 38.99 0.80
C THR A 186 4.15 38.40 2.05
N LYS A 187 4.68 38.73 3.24
CA LYS A 187 4.14 38.28 4.52
C LYS A 187 2.70 38.75 4.69
N GLY A 188 1.79 37.80 4.81
CA GLY A 188 0.34 38.07 4.89
C GLY A 188 -0.43 37.71 3.61
N ASN A 189 0.25 37.56 2.47
CA ASN A 189 -0.43 37.17 1.24
C ASN A 189 -0.85 35.71 1.29
N THR A 190 -2.09 35.47 0.84
CA THR A 190 -2.67 34.14 0.68
C THR A 190 -2.50 33.62 -0.74
N PHE A 191 -2.12 32.36 -0.86
CA PHE A 191 -2.01 31.67 -2.13
C PHE A 191 -2.56 30.25 -2.00
N TRP A 192 -3.03 29.67 -3.09
CA TRP A 192 -3.35 28.26 -3.17
C TRP A 192 -2.05 27.46 -3.29
N GLY A 193 -1.80 26.54 -2.38
CA GLY A 193 -0.68 25.60 -2.42
C GLY A 193 -1.16 24.17 -2.56
N CYS A 194 -0.44 23.35 -3.33
CA CYS A 194 -0.76 21.93 -3.43
C CYS A 194 -0.55 21.22 -2.07
N PRO A 195 -1.48 20.37 -1.60
CA PRO A 195 -1.30 19.60 -0.37
C PRO A 195 -0.14 18.59 -0.46
N GLY A 196 0.22 18.14 -1.67
CA GLY A 196 1.35 17.24 -1.92
C GLY A 196 2.75 17.84 -1.76
N TYR A 197 2.92 19.04 -1.22
CA TYR A 197 4.25 19.58 -0.91
C TYR A 197 4.96 18.69 0.13
N PRO A 198 6.26 18.34 -0.04
CA PRO A 198 7.24 18.92 -0.97
C PRO A 198 7.33 18.27 -2.36
N GLN A 199 6.56 17.19 -2.61
CA GLN A 199 6.58 16.42 -3.86
C GLN A 199 5.89 17.15 -5.03
N CYS A 200 4.84 17.90 -4.73
CA CYS A 200 4.19 18.81 -5.66
C CYS A 200 4.26 20.25 -5.13
N ARG A 201 5.03 21.10 -5.81
CA ARG A 201 5.33 22.49 -5.41
C ARG A 201 4.52 23.53 -6.17
N SER A 202 3.42 23.12 -6.83
CA SER A 202 2.54 24.04 -7.54
C SER A 202 1.81 24.97 -6.59
N LEU A 203 1.76 26.23 -6.99
CA LEU A 203 1.08 27.30 -6.29
C LEU A 203 0.28 28.15 -7.28
N ILE A 204 -0.89 28.65 -6.87
CA ILE A 204 -1.70 29.60 -7.63
C ILE A 204 -1.90 30.83 -6.73
N PRO A 205 -1.45 32.02 -7.14
CA PRO A 205 -1.72 33.25 -6.40
C PRO A 205 -3.21 33.57 -6.44
N ILE A 206 -3.72 34.18 -5.37
CA ILE A 206 -5.10 34.69 -5.34
C ILE A 206 -5.02 36.17 -5.68
N GLU A 207 -5.59 36.57 -6.81
CA GLU A 207 -5.75 37.98 -7.14
C GLU A 207 -6.87 38.58 -6.29
N GLY A 208 -6.50 39.51 -5.40
CA GLY A 208 -7.45 40.27 -4.59
C GLY A 208 -7.18 40.25 -3.09
N ASN A 209 -6.12 40.95 -2.66
CA ASN A 209 -6.22 42.00 -1.64
C ASN A 209 -4.95 42.89 -1.73
N PRO A 210 -5.05 44.22 -1.54
CA PRO A 210 -3.99 45.19 -1.83
C PRO A 210 -2.75 45.07 -0.94
#